data_AF-A0A2R7MKE9-F1
#
_entry.id   AF-A0A2R7MKE9-F1
#
_cell.length_a   1.000
_cell.length_b   1.000
_cell.length_c   1.000
_cell.angle_alpha   90.00
_cell.angle_beta   90.00
_cell.angle_gamma   90.00
#
_symmetry.space_group_name_H-M   'P 1'
#
loop_
_entity.id
_entity.type
_entity.pdbx_description
1 polymer ?
#
loop_
_entity_poly.entity_id
_entity_poly.type
_entity_poly.pdbx_seq_one_letter_code
_entity_poly.pdbx_strand_id
1 'polypeptide(L)'
;MAERIAVDSELIGSHASRLGAVASDISVARDAGSSGGLNAEAFGVLCSFLVAPATVAAGAARSLIGAAEDMVRRSATEIVGVGHDMEAYEQKVMEWVRALEAGL
;
A
#
# COMPACT_ATOMS: atom_id res chain seq x y z
N MET A 1 12.14 32.32 -2.67
CA MET A 1 12.83 31.03 -2.44
C MET A 1 11.82 29.89 -2.59
N ALA A 2 11.21 29.73 -3.77
CA ALA A 2 10.03 28.87 -3.97
C ALA A 2 9.92 28.35 -5.42
N GLU A 3 11.00 27.82 -6.00
CA GLU A 3 10.98 27.30 -7.38
C GLU A 3 11.12 25.78 -7.51
N ARG A 4 11.27 25.00 -6.42
CA ARG A 4 11.68 23.58 -6.57
C ARG A 4 10.96 22.53 -5.73
N ILE A 5 9.99 22.92 -4.89
CA ILE A 5 9.13 21.94 -4.21
C ILE A 5 7.69 22.44 -4.33
N ALA A 6 7.09 22.21 -5.49
CA ALA A 6 5.64 22.28 -5.66
C ALA A 6 5.09 20.88 -5.34
N VAL A 7 4.28 20.79 -4.30
CA VAL A 7 3.64 19.53 -3.91
C VAL A 7 2.31 19.46 -4.66
N ASP A 8 2.29 18.66 -5.71
CA ASP A 8 1.10 18.43 -6.52
C ASP A 8 0.19 17.43 -5.81
N SER A 9 -0.89 17.92 -5.19
CA SER A 9 -1.84 17.10 -4.45
C SER A 9 -2.61 16.14 -5.37
N GLU A 10 -2.82 16.51 -6.64
CA GLU A 10 -3.43 15.64 -7.65
C GLU A 10 -2.49 14.48 -7.99
N LEU A 11 -1.19 14.76 -8.15
CA LEU A 11 -0.17 13.72 -8.35
C LEU A 11 -0.08 12.78 -7.13
N ILE A 12 -0.14 13.32 -5.91
CA ILE A 12 -0.17 12.53 -4.67
C ILE A 12 -1.38 11.60 -4.64
N GLY A 13 -2.58 12.11 -4.95
CA GLY A 13 -3.79 11.31 -5.04
C GLY A 13 -3.70 10.21 -6.11
N SER A 14 -3.14 10.55 -7.27
CA SER A 14 -2.89 9.58 -8.34
C SER A 14 -1.92 8.47 -7.91
N HIS A 15 -0.89 8.79 -7.13
CA HIS A 15 0.05 7.80 -6.62
C HIS A 15 -0.56 6.92 -5.53
N ALA A 16 -1.33 7.51 -4.61
CA ALA A 16 -2.05 6.77 -3.59
C ALA A 16 -3.04 5.77 -4.19
N SER A 17 -3.81 6.17 -5.21
CA SER A 17 -4.74 5.27 -5.91
C SER A 17 -4.02 4.10 -6.60
N ARG A 18 -2.87 4.37 -7.25
CA ARG A 18 -2.04 3.32 -7.86
C ARG A 18 -1.51 2.33 -6.81
N LEU A 19 -1.08 2.82 -5.64
CA LEU A 19 -0.65 1.95 -4.55
C LEU A 19 -1.80 1.12 -3.98
N GLY A 20 -3.01 1.70 -3.88
CA GLY A 20 -4.22 0.96 -3.53
C GLY A 20 -4.53 -0.18 -4.51
N ALA A 21 -4.39 0.08 -5.82
CA ALA A 21 -4.56 -0.96 -6.84
C ALA A 21 -3.52 -2.08 -6.69
N VAL A 22 -2.24 -1.74 -6.49
CA VAL A 22 -1.18 -2.73 -6.24
C VAL A 22 -1.46 -3.56 -4.98
N ALA A 23 -1.91 -2.94 -3.89
CA ALA A 23 -2.30 -3.68 -2.69
C ALA A 23 -3.46 -4.65 -2.95
N SER A 24 -4.45 -4.23 -3.75
CA SER A 24 -5.55 -5.10 -4.19
C SER A 24 -5.05 -6.31 -4.99
N ASP A 25 -4.13 -6.09 -5.93
CA ASP A 25 -3.53 -7.17 -6.73
C ASP A 25 -2.75 -8.17 -5.86
N ILE A 26 -2.02 -7.67 -4.85
CA ILE A 26 -1.33 -8.50 -3.87
C ILE A 26 -2.34 -9.34 -3.06
N SER A 27 -3.46 -8.75 -2.66
CA SER A 27 -4.55 -9.43 -1.95
C SER A 27 -5.13 -10.57 -2.79
N VAL A 28 -5.39 -10.32 -4.08
CA VAL A 28 -5.82 -11.36 -5.04
C VAL A 28 -4.79 -12.48 -5.17
N ALA A 29 -3.49 -12.15 -5.27
CA ALA A 29 -2.43 -13.15 -5.33
C ALA A 29 -2.35 -14.00 -4.05
N ARG A 30 -2.53 -13.38 -2.88
CA ARG A 30 -2.61 -14.06 -1.58
C ARG A 30 -3.78 -15.03 -1.54
N ASP A 31 -4.96 -14.59 -1.97
CA ASP A 31 -6.19 -15.38 -1.97
C ASP A 31 -6.12 -16.54 -2.97
N ALA A 32 -5.54 -16.33 -4.15
CA ALA A 32 -5.23 -17.39 -5.11
C ALA A 32 -4.29 -18.45 -4.51
N GLY A 33 -3.26 -18.00 -3.77
CA GLY A 33 -2.37 -18.87 -3.03
C GLY A 33 -3.04 -19.63 -1.88
N SER A 34 -4.20 -19.16 -1.38
CA SER A 34 -4.99 -19.81 -0.33
C SER A 34 -6.00 -20.84 -0.86
N SER A 35 -6.62 -20.54 -2.01
CA SER A 35 -7.66 -21.34 -2.65
C SER A 35 -7.10 -22.49 -3.48
N GLY A 36 -5.89 -22.35 -4.04
CA GLY A 36 -5.13 -23.41 -4.70
C GLY A 36 -4.42 -24.36 -3.73
N GLY A 37 -5.11 -24.78 -2.66
CA GLY A 37 -4.56 -25.66 -1.63
C GLY A 37 -3.85 -26.86 -2.25
N LEU A 38 -2.59 -27.06 -1.85
CA LEU A 38 -1.81 -28.28 -2.06
C LEU A 38 -2.48 -29.42 -1.28
N ASN A 39 -3.67 -29.82 -1.73
CA ASN A 39 -4.42 -30.89 -1.11
C ASN A 39 -3.59 -32.16 -1.25
N ALA A 40 -3.61 -33.02 -0.24
CA ALA A 40 -2.86 -34.28 -0.26
C ALA A 40 -3.14 -35.12 -1.52
N GLU A 41 -4.32 -34.95 -2.11
CA GLU A 41 -4.75 -35.57 -3.35
C GLU A 41 -3.99 -35.08 -4.60
N ALA A 42 -3.53 -33.82 -4.62
CA ALA A 42 -2.81 -33.22 -5.74
C ALA A 42 -1.38 -33.76 -5.91
N PHE A 43 -0.77 -34.26 -4.84
CA PHE A 43 0.56 -34.86 -4.88
C PHE A 43 0.53 -36.36 -5.22
N GLY A 44 -0.66 -36.95 -5.32
CA GLY A 44 -0.80 -38.39 -5.53
C GLY A 44 -0.12 -39.23 -4.44
N VAL A 45 -0.24 -40.55 -4.55
CA VAL A 45 0.29 -41.47 -3.53
C VAL A 45 1.83 -41.40 -3.46
N LEU A 46 2.51 -41.23 -4.60
CA LEU A 46 3.96 -41.26 -4.71
C LEU A 46 4.65 -40.02 -4.13
N CYS A 47 4.03 -38.84 -4.21
CA CYS A 47 4.63 -37.58 -3.75
C CYS A 47 4.01 -37.05 -2.45
N SER A 48 3.21 -37.85 -1.75
CA SER A 48 2.55 -37.49 -0.48
C SER A 48 3.52 -36.98 0.59
N PHE A 49 4.77 -37.46 0.60
CA PHE A 49 5.82 -36.99 1.51
C PHE A 49 6.20 -35.51 1.31
N LEU A 50 5.94 -34.93 0.13
CA LEU A 50 6.22 -33.53 -0.17
C LEU A 50 5.14 -32.58 0.34
N VAL A 51 3.97 -33.08 0.73
CA VAL A 51 2.85 -32.25 1.19
C VAL A 51 3.22 -31.46 2.44
N ALA A 52 3.83 -32.11 3.44
CA ALA A 52 4.26 -31.44 4.67
C ALA A 52 5.30 -30.32 4.44
N PRO A 53 6.43 -30.53 3.75
CA PRO A 53 7.36 -29.44 3.49
C PRO A 53 6.78 -28.37 2.55
N ALA A 54 5.97 -28.74 1.56
CA ALA A 54 5.36 -27.77 0.65
C ALA A 54 4.31 -26.88 1.34
N THR A 55 3.52 -27.43 2.28
CA THR A 55 2.57 -26.65 3.08
C THR A 55 3.27 -25.65 4.00
N VAL A 56 4.42 -26.02 4.59
CA VAL A 56 5.25 -25.08 5.37
C VAL A 56 5.76 -23.94 4.50
N ALA A 57 6.32 -24.24 3.32
CA ALA A 57 6.80 -23.23 2.38
C ALA A 57 5.68 -22.30 1.91
N ALA A 58 4.50 -22.86 1.59
CA ALA A 58 3.31 -22.09 1.22
C ALA A 58 2.84 -21.17 2.37
N GLY A 59 2.91 -21.64 3.61
CA GLY A 59 2.63 -20.81 4.79
C GLY A 59 3.57 -19.61 4.92
N ALA A 60 4.88 -19.84 4.77
CA ALA A 60 5.87 -18.77 4.79
C ALA A 60 5.65 -17.75 3.65
N ALA A 61 5.40 -18.22 2.43
CA ALA A 61 5.10 -17.36 1.29
C ALA A 61 3.85 -16.50 1.54
N ARG A 62 2.76 -17.08 2.05
CA ARG A 62 1.54 -16.34 2.40
C ARG A 62 1.80 -15.27 3.46
N SER A 63 2.63 -15.55 4.46
CA SER A 63 3.01 -14.58 5.48
C SER A 63 3.78 -13.40 4.90
N LEU A 64 4.72 -13.66 3.98
CA LEU A 64 5.51 -12.61 3.31
C LEU A 64 4.65 -11.76 2.38
N ILE A 65 3.73 -12.37 1.63
CA ILE A 65 2.78 -11.68 0.76
C ILE A 65 1.86 -10.77 1.59
N GLY A 66 1.34 -11.26 2.72
CA GLY A 66 0.53 -10.44 3.63
C GLY A 66 1.30 -9.25 4.22
N ALA A 67 2.56 -9.45 4.60
CA ALA A 67 3.41 -8.35 5.07
C ALA A 67 3.67 -7.30 3.98
N ALA A 68 3.84 -7.72 2.72
CA ALA A 68 3.98 -6.82 1.59
C ALA A 68 2.69 -6.02 1.33
N GLU A 69 1.52 -6.67 1.40
CA GLU A 69 0.21 -6.02 1.30
C GLU A 69 0.07 -4.89 2.34
N ASP A 70 0.36 -5.20 3.60
CA ASP A 70 0.29 -4.24 4.70
C ASP A 70 1.24 -3.05 4.51
N MET A 71 2.48 -3.30 4.05
CA MET A 71 3.43 -2.22 3.77
C MET A 71 2.96 -1.30 2.64
N VAL A 72 2.44 -1.87 1.54
CA VAL A 72 1.94 -1.07 0.41
C VAL A 72 0.71 -0.27 0.83
N ARG A 73 -0.20 -0.88 1.57
CA ARG A 73 -1.41 -0.19 2.07
C ARG A 73 -1.05 0.95 3.02
N ARG A 74 -0.12 0.73 3.95
CA ARG A 74 0.39 1.79 4.84
C ARG A 74 1.04 2.92 4.05
N SER A 75 1.85 2.59 3.05
CA SER A 75 2.49 3.59 2.19
C SER A 75 1.46 4.46 1.46
N ALA A 76 0.38 3.85 0.96
CA ALA A 76 -0.72 4.60 0.36
C ALA A 76 -1.38 5.55 1.36
N THR A 77 -1.66 5.09 2.58
CA THR A 77 -2.24 5.93 3.65
C THR A 77 -1.34 7.10 4.03
N GLU A 78 -0.04 6.86 4.23
CA GLU A 78 0.92 7.91 4.59
C GLU A 78 1.08 8.95 3.48
N ILE A 79 1.10 8.53 2.21
CA ILE A 79 1.19 9.45 1.08
C ILE A 79 -0.03 10.38 1.00
N VAL A 80 -1.23 9.84 1.24
CA VAL A 80 -2.45 10.66 1.36
C VAL A 80 -2.35 11.62 2.55
N GLY A 81 -1.85 11.14 3.69
CA GLY A 81 -1.60 11.95 4.89
C GLY A 81 -0.71 13.16 4.60
N VAL A 82 0.42 12.95 3.92
CA VAL A 82 1.33 14.04 3.51
C VAL A 82 0.63 15.05 2.61
N GLY A 83 -0.24 14.60 1.70
CA GLY A 83 -1.05 15.50 0.86
C GLY A 83 -1.95 16.41 1.70
N HIS A 84 -2.68 15.83 2.66
CA HIS A 84 -3.55 16.60 3.56
C HIS A 84 -2.77 17.57 4.46
N ASP A 85 -1.62 17.17 4.98
CA ASP A 85 -0.79 18.03 5.81
C ASP A 85 -0.28 19.24 5.04
N MET A 86 0.05 19.05 3.75
CA MET A 86 0.50 20.13 2.89
C MET A 86 -0.63 21.12 2.56
N GLU A 87 -1.82 20.63 2.23
CA GLU A 87 -3.00 21.48 2.00
C GLU A 87 -3.35 22.30 3.25
N ALA A 88 -3.31 21.67 4.43
CA ALA A 88 -3.55 22.37 5.70
C ALA A 88 -2.48 23.43 6.00
N TYR A 89 -1.23 23.18 5.61
CA TYR A 89 -0.15 24.16 5.74
C TYR A 89 -0.35 25.36 4.80
N GLU A 90 -0.67 25.13 3.53
CA GLU A 90 -0.95 26.20 2.57
C GLU A 90 -2.12 27.09 3.03
N GLN A 91 -3.20 26.49 3.55
CA GLN A 91 -4.33 27.25 4.09
C GLN A 91 -3.91 28.17 5.23
N LYS A 92 -3.11 27.66 6.19
CA LYS A 92 -2.59 28.49 7.30
C LYS A 92 -1.71 29.63 6.81
N VAL A 93 -0.85 29.38 5.83
CA VAL A 93 -0.01 30.42 5.23
C VAL A 93 -0.87 31.50 4.56
N MET A 94 -1.89 31.11 3.81
CA MET A 94 -2.83 32.03 3.17
C MET A 94 -3.61 32.88 4.19
N GLU A 95 -4.03 32.28 5.29
CA GLU A 95 -4.67 33.00 6.40
C GLU A 95 -3.74 34.05 7.01
N TRP A 96 -2.48 33.68 7.27
CA TRP A 96 -1.48 34.61 7.81
C TRP A 96 -1.19 35.77 6.86
N VAL A 97 -1.04 35.50 5.55
CA VAL A 97 -0.83 36.54 4.54
C VAL A 97 -2.00 37.51 4.52
N ARG A 98 -3.25 37.01 4.51
CA ARG A 98 -4.45 37.87 4.55
C ARG A 98 -4.55 38.69 5.83
N ALA A 99 -4.16 38.11 6.97
CA ALA A 99 -4.14 38.82 8.25
C ALA A 99 -3.09 39.95 8.25
N LEU A 100 -1.92 39.71 7.65
CA LEU A 100 -0.89 40.73 7.44
C LEU A 100 -1.36 41.85 6.51
N GLU A 101 -2.02 41.50 5.39
CA GLU A 101 -2.58 42.47 4.45
C GLU A 101 -3.70 43.33 5.08
N ALA A 102 -4.50 42.77 5.99
CA ALA A 102 -5.58 43.50 6.66
C ALA A 102 -5.10 44.40 7.81
N GLY A 103 -3.88 44.19 8.31
CA GLY A 103 -3.27 44.99 9.40
C GLY A 103 -2.36 46.12 8.91
N LEU A 104 -2.12 46.21 7.60
CA LEU A 104 -1.35 47.23 6.90
C LEU A 104 -2.28 48.30 6.30
#